data_AF-A0A962AHJ2-F1
#
_entry.id   AF-A0A962AHJ2-F1
#
_cell.length_a   1.000
_cell.length_b   1.000
_cell.length_c   1.000
_cell.angle_alpha   90.00
_cell.angle_beta   90.00
_cell.angle_gamma   90.00
#
_symmetry.space_group_name_H-M   'P 1'
#
loop_
_entity.id
_entity.type
_entity.pdbx_description
1 polymer ?
#
loop_
_entity_poly.entity_id
_entity_poly.type
_entity_poly.pdbx_seq_one_letter_code
_entity_poly.pdbx_strand_id
1 'polypeptide(L)'
;AAKGTNLLGVKAVIAESFERIHRSNLVGMGVLPLQFKGGMTRADLKIDGSETFDVTGVAGGITPRMDVTLTITRADGKTDSVMLLCRIDTLDEVEYFRNGGILPYVLRSLAG
;
A
#
# COMPACT_ATOMS: atom_id res chain seq x y z
N ALA A 1 2.98 -12.95 8.60
CA ALA A 1 2.86 -11.83 9.56
C ALA A 1 1.81 -10.79 9.14
N ALA A 2 0.73 -11.23 8.49
CA ALA A 2 -0.11 -10.33 7.72
C ALA A 2 -1.51 -10.19 8.36
N LYS A 3 -2.09 -11.29 8.90
CA LYS A 3 -3.38 -11.27 9.61
C LYS A 3 -3.47 -10.22 10.74
N GLY A 4 -2.34 -9.88 11.39
CA GLY A 4 -2.30 -8.87 12.44
C GLY A 4 -2.41 -7.42 11.96
N THR A 5 -1.95 -7.09 10.75
CA THR A 5 -1.98 -5.70 10.25
C THR A 5 -3.39 -5.25 9.89
N ASN A 6 -4.21 -6.13 9.31
CA ASN A 6 -5.61 -5.80 8.99
C ASN A 6 -6.47 -5.63 10.26
N LEU A 7 -6.21 -6.40 11.31
CA LEU A 7 -6.90 -6.30 12.61
C LEU A 7 -6.62 -4.97 13.33
N LEU A 8 -5.53 -4.28 13.00
CA LEU A 8 -5.15 -2.97 13.55
C LEU A 8 -5.60 -1.80 12.66
N GLY A 9 -6.40 -2.07 11.61
CA GLY A 9 -6.91 -1.03 10.70
C GLY A 9 -5.89 -0.52 9.68
N VAL A 10 -4.73 -1.17 9.53
CA VAL A 10 -3.69 -0.77 8.57
C VAL A 10 -4.24 -0.86 7.14
N LYS A 11 -4.17 0.24 6.40
CA LYS A 11 -4.65 0.33 5.00
C LYS A 11 -3.53 0.23 3.96
N ALA A 12 -2.32 0.61 4.31
CA ALA A 12 -1.15 0.54 3.44
C ALA A 12 0.11 0.25 4.24
N VAL A 13 1.12 -0.33 3.59
CA VAL A 13 2.46 -0.53 4.12
C VAL A 13 3.44 0.07 3.13
N ILE A 14 4.32 0.95 3.60
CA ILE A 14 5.37 1.57 2.79
C ILE A 14 6.71 0.97 3.19
N ALA A 15 7.49 0.48 2.22
CA ALA A 15 8.80 -0.13 2.48
C ALA A 15 9.81 0.16 1.36
N GLU A 16 11.08 -0.08 1.62
CA GLU A 16 12.15 0.01 0.61
C GLU A 16 12.11 -1.17 -0.37
N SER A 17 11.73 -2.34 0.13
CA SER A 17 11.52 -3.54 -0.66
C SER A 17 10.57 -4.50 0.05
N PHE A 18 10.05 -5.48 -0.69
CA PHE A 18 9.25 -6.57 -0.15
C PHE A 18 9.81 -7.91 -0.61
N GLU A 19 9.80 -8.89 0.29
CA GLU A 19 9.86 -10.30 -0.11
C GLU A 19 8.57 -10.65 -0.88
N ARG A 20 8.71 -11.49 -1.93
CA ARG A 20 7.66 -11.77 -2.90
C ARG A 20 6.39 -12.33 -2.24
N ILE A 21 6.52 -13.31 -1.35
CA ILE A 21 5.40 -13.97 -0.68
C ILE A 21 4.76 -13.02 0.35
N HIS A 22 5.58 -12.26 1.09
CA HIS A 22 5.08 -11.27 2.04
C HIS A 22 4.22 -10.21 1.36
N ARG A 23 4.66 -9.71 0.20
CA ARG A 23 3.90 -8.76 -0.62
C ARG A 23 2.54 -9.32 -1.04
N SER A 24 2.50 -10.52 -1.62
CA SER A 24 1.23 -11.14 -2.03
C SER A 24 0.28 -11.36 -0.85
N ASN A 25 0.81 -11.69 0.34
CA ASN A 25 -0.02 -11.81 1.54
C ASN A 25 -0.67 -10.48 1.95
N LEU A 26 0.03 -9.34 1.84
CA LEU A 26 -0.54 -8.02 2.12
C LEU A 26 -1.73 -7.73 1.20
N VAL A 27 -1.54 -7.92 -0.11
CA VAL A 27 -2.60 -7.75 -1.10
C VAL A 27 -3.79 -8.67 -0.82
N GLY A 28 -3.51 -9.93 -0.49
CA GLY A 28 -4.52 -10.94 -0.15
C GLY A 28 -5.40 -10.58 1.05
N MET A 29 -5.01 -9.60 1.86
CA MET A 29 -5.84 -9.11 2.98
C MET A 29 -6.39 -7.70 2.75
N GLY A 30 -6.24 -7.16 1.53
CA GLY A 30 -6.68 -5.80 1.22
C GLY A 30 -5.78 -4.69 1.76
N VAL A 31 -4.51 -4.99 2.07
CA VAL A 31 -3.52 -3.98 2.47
C VAL A 31 -2.70 -3.58 1.25
N LEU A 32 -2.55 -2.28 1.00
CA LEU A 32 -1.83 -1.74 -0.16
C LEU A 32 -0.30 -1.75 0.08
N PRO A 33 0.49 -2.58 -0.63
CA PRO A 33 1.95 -2.54 -0.52
C PRO A 33 2.51 -1.42 -1.41
N LEU A 34 3.26 -0.50 -0.83
CA LEU A 34 3.86 0.65 -1.51
C LEU A 34 5.37 0.62 -1.31
N GLN A 35 6.11 0.88 -2.39
CA GLN A 35 7.56 0.82 -2.37
C GLN A 35 8.19 2.15 -2.78
N PHE A 36 9.25 2.56 -2.08
CA PHE A 36 10.07 3.69 -2.51
C PHE A 36 10.70 3.44 -3.90
N LYS A 37 10.85 4.51 -4.68
CA LYS A 37 11.46 4.48 -6.02
C LYS A 37 12.87 5.07 -5.99
N GLY A 38 13.67 4.75 -7.01
CA GLY A 38 14.96 5.41 -7.24
C GLY A 38 16.02 5.19 -6.15
N GLY A 39 15.92 4.10 -5.38
CA GLY A 39 16.85 3.82 -4.27
C GLY A 39 16.61 4.67 -3.02
N MET A 40 15.51 5.44 -2.97
CA MET A 40 15.13 6.19 -1.78
C MET A 40 14.85 5.26 -0.60
N THR A 41 15.28 5.68 0.58
CA THR A 41 15.13 4.98 1.85
C THR A 41 14.29 5.80 2.81
N ARG A 42 13.83 5.18 3.90
CA ARG A 42 13.14 5.93 4.96
C ARG A 42 14.03 6.99 5.62
N ALA A 43 15.35 6.78 5.61
CA ALA A 43 16.31 7.67 6.26
C ALA A 43 16.43 9.00 5.52
N ASP A 44 16.29 8.98 4.19
CA ASP A 44 16.31 10.18 3.34
C ASP A 44 15.15 11.13 3.68
N LEU A 45 14.03 10.56 4.14
CA LEU A 45 12.83 11.31 4.53
C LEU A 45 12.91 11.90 5.93
N LYS A 46 13.89 11.48 6.76
CA LYS A 46 14.06 11.98 8.15
C LYS A 46 12.75 11.97 8.93
N ILE A 47 12.01 10.87 8.85
CA ILE A 47 10.71 10.69 9.53
C ILE A 47 10.97 10.42 11.02
N ASP A 48 10.35 11.20 11.91
CA ASP A 48 10.47 11.03 13.37
C ASP A 48 9.22 10.41 14.03
N GLY A 49 8.11 10.30 13.28
CA GLY A 49 6.85 9.71 13.72
C GLY A 49 5.80 10.73 14.15
N SER A 50 6.12 12.03 14.15
CA SER A 50 5.15 13.11 14.37
C SER A 50 4.36 13.48 13.10
N GLU A 51 4.77 12.97 11.94
CA GLU A 51 4.19 13.29 10.66
C GLU A 51 2.83 12.62 10.42
N THR A 52 2.04 13.24 9.56
CA THR A 52 0.86 12.62 8.94
C THR A 52 1.13 12.31 7.48
N PHE A 53 0.47 11.26 6.97
CA PHE A 53 0.76 10.69 5.66
C PHE A 53 -0.52 10.54 4.85
N ASP A 54 -0.53 11.12 3.65
CA ASP A 54 -1.62 10.98 2.70
C ASP A 54 -1.13 10.26 1.45
N VAL A 55 -1.85 9.21 1.05
CA VAL A 55 -1.58 8.50 -0.21
C VAL A 55 -2.67 8.86 -1.22
N THR A 56 -2.27 9.48 -2.32
CA THR A 56 -3.16 9.90 -3.40
C THR A 56 -2.83 9.18 -4.71
N GLY A 57 -3.73 9.27 -5.69
CA GLY A 57 -3.59 8.56 -6.97
C GLY A 57 -4.26 7.18 -7.01
N VAL A 58 -4.88 6.73 -5.91
CA VAL A 58 -5.62 5.45 -5.83
C VAL A 58 -7.12 5.57 -6.13
N ALA A 59 -7.68 6.78 -6.05
CA ALA A 59 -9.12 7.02 -6.17
C ALA A 59 -9.71 6.68 -7.55
N GLY A 60 -8.90 6.79 -8.61
CA GLY A 60 -9.28 6.40 -9.98
C GLY A 60 -9.30 4.89 -10.23
N GLY A 61 -9.00 4.10 -9.20
CA GLY A 61 -8.82 2.65 -9.29
C GLY A 61 -7.35 2.25 -9.36
N ILE A 62 -7.08 1.00 -8.99
CA ILE A 62 -5.73 0.42 -9.02
C ILE A 62 -5.50 -0.26 -10.37
N THR A 63 -4.33 -0.02 -10.95
CA THR A 63 -3.74 -0.83 -12.03
C THR A 63 -2.40 -1.42 -11.58
N PRO A 64 -1.96 -2.55 -12.15
CA PRO A 64 -0.70 -3.17 -11.75
C PRO A 64 0.48 -2.21 -11.86
N ARG A 65 1.31 -2.17 -10.81
CA ARG A 65 2.58 -1.40 -10.78
C ARG A 65 2.44 0.09 -11.06
N MET A 66 1.28 0.68 -10.78
CA MET A 66 1.08 2.13 -10.94
C MET A 66 1.87 2.94 -9.92
N ASP A 67 2.13 4.19 -10.25
CA ASP A 67 2.69 5.15 -9.31
C ASP A 67 1.58 5.79 -8.49
N VAL A 68 1.89 6.05 -7.21
CA VAL A 68 1.05 6.80 -6.28
C VAL A 68 1.89 7.87 -5.59
N THR A 69 1.25 8.91 -5.08
CA THR A 69 1.95 10.01 -4.41
C THR A 69 1.72 9.93 -2.90
N LEU A 70 2.80 9.88 -2.14
CA LEU A 70 2.82 10.10 -0.70
C LEU A 70 3.05 11.58 -0.43
N THR A 71 2.13 12.21 0.30
CA THR A 71 2.34 13.52 0.91
C THR A 71 2.65 13.31 2.38
N ILE A 72 3.76 13.90 2.83
CA ILE A 72 4.21 13.85 4.22
C ILE A 72 4.00 15.25 4.79
N THR A 73 3.09 15.39 5.75
CA THR A 73 2.85 16.66 6.44
C THR A 73 3.53 16.60 7.80
N ARG A 74 4.53 17.46 7.99
CA ARG A 74 5.33 17.59 9.21
C ARG A 74 4.56 18.31 10.31
N ALA A 75 5.02 18.18 11.56
CA ALA A 75 4.45 18.87 12.71
C ALA A 75 4.49 20.41 12.60
N ASP A 76 5.45 20.96 11.86
CA ASP A 76 5.57 22.40 11.57
C ASP A 76 4.66 22.86 10.40
N GLY A 77 3.89 21.94 9.81
CA GLY A 77 3.01 22.18 8.67
C GLY A 77 3.72 22.11 7.31
N LYS A 78 5.03 21.91 7.25
CA LYS A 78 5.74 21.71 5.98
C LYS A 78 5.28 20.41 5.33
N THR A 79 5.16 20.42 4.01
CA THR A 79 4.79 19.26 3.21
C THR A 79 5.92 18.82 2.28
N ASP A 80 6.22 17.52 2.26
CA ASP A 80 7.08 16.88 1.26
C ASP A 80 6.25 15.91 0.42
N SER A 81 6.60 15.71 -0.86
CA SER A 81 5.91 14.76 -1.74
C SER A 81 6.89 13.75 -2.34
N VAL A 82 6.50 12.48 -2.32
CA VAL A 82 7.31 11.35 -2.76
C VAL A 82 6.49 10.44 -3.66
N MET A 83 7.03 10.08 -4.82
CA MET A 83 6.42 9.04 -5.65
C MET A 83 6.77 7.65 -5.13
N LEU A 84 5.74 6.82 -4.96
CA LEU A 84 5.86 5.42 -4.57
C LEU A 84 5.34 4.52 -5.69
N LEU A 85 5.89 3.32 -5.76
CA LEU A 85 5.40 2.25 -6.62
C LEU A 85 4.36 1.42 -5.88
N CYS A 86 3.15 1.30 -6.41
CA CYS A 86 2.17 0.33 -5.95
C CYS A 86 2.62 -1.09 -6.32
N ARG A 87 2.84 -1.95 -5.33
CA ARG A 87 3.31 -3.33 -5.51
C ARG A 87 2.18 -4.35 -5.60
N ILE A 88 1.07 -3.96 -6.21
CA ILE A 88 0.09 -4.88 -6.78
C ILE A 88 0.62 -5.21 -8.18
N ASP A 89 1.05 -6.46 -8.37
CA ASP A 89 1.91 -6.83 -9.50
C ASP A 89 1.09 -7.46 -10.65
N THR A 90 -0.14 -7.94 -10.41
CA THR A 90 -1.01 -8.59 -11.41
C THR A 90 -2.45 -8.08 -11.38
N LEU A 91 -3.23 -8.39 -12.42
CA LEU A 91 -4.67 -8.07 -12.48
C LEU A 91 -5.49 -8.86 -11.45
N ASP A 92 -5.18 -10.14 -11.23
CA ASP A 92 -5.86 -10.94 -10.20
C ASP A 92 -5.70 -10.32 -8.81
N GLU A 93 -4.51 -9.82 -8.52
CA GLU A 93 -4.21 -9.12 -7.27
C GLU A 93 -4.99 -7.80 -7.13
N VAL A 94 -5.24 -7.09 -8.24
CA VAL A 94 -6.14 -5.93 -8.25
C VAL A 94 -7.55 -6.33 -7.83
N GLU A 95 -8.07 -7.43 -8.39
CA GLU A 95 -9.41 -7.93 -8.07
C GLU A 95 -9.52 -8.36 -6.60
N TYR A 96 -8.51 -9.06 -6.07
CA TYR A 96 -8.46 -9.38 -4.64
C TYR A 96 -8.48 -8.12 -3.79
N PHE A 97 -7.65 -7.12 -4.11
CA PHE A 97 -7.56 -5.88 -3.34
C PHE A 97 -8.86 -5.08 -3.36
N ARG A 98 -9.50 -4.91 -4.53
CA ARG A 98 -10.80 -4.21 -4.69
C ARG A 98 -11.91 -4.88 -3.87
N ASN A 99 -11.79 -6.18 -3.66
CA ASN A 99 -12.70 -6.96 -2.85
C ASN A 99 -12.37 -6.91 -1.34
N GLY A 100 -11.37 -6.14 -0.92
CA GLY A 100 -10.93 -6.12 0.48
C GLY A 100 -10.17 -7.38 0.90
N GLY A 101 -9.65 -8.14 -0.06
CA GLY A 101 -8.85 -9.34 0.13
C GLY A 101 -9.34 -10.54 -0.68
N ILE A 102 -8.52 -11.59 -0.71
CA ILE A 102 -8.77 -12.81 -1.47
C ILE A 102 -9.95 -13.61 -0.90
N LEU A 103 -10.10 -13.70 0.42
CA LEU A 103 -11.21 -14.44 1.03
C LEU A 103 -12.57 -13.81 0.71
N PRO A 104 -12.79 -12.49 0.90
CA PRO A 104 -14.01 -11.84 0.45
C PRO A 104 -14.30 -12.02 -1.05
N TYR A 105 -13.27 -11.96 -1.90
CA TYR A 105 -13.41 -12.18 -3.34
C TYR A 105 -13.94 -13.57 -3.67
N VAL A 106 -13.31 -14.61 -3.10
CA VAL A 106 -13.72 -16.01 -3.32
C VAL A 106 -15.13 -16.25 -2.80
N LEU A 107 -15.45 -15.77 -1.59
CA LEU A 107 -16.79 -15.94 -1.01
C LEU A 107 -17.89 -15.29 -1.87
N ARG A 108 -17.64 -14.10 -2.43
CA ARG A 108 -18.60 -13.45 -3.34
C ARG A 108 -18.74 -14.20 -4.67
N SER A 109 -17.65 -14.75 -5.18
CA SER A 109 -17.66 -15.50 -6.45
C SER A 109 -18.39 -16.84 -6.35
N LEU A 110 -18.50 -17.43 -5.14
CA LEU A 110 -19.23 -18.67 -4.88
C LEU A 110 -20.72 -18.44 -4.55
N ALA A 111 -21.07 -17.22 -4.15
CA ALA A 111 -22.44 -16.85 -3.78
C ALA A 111 -23.25 -16.27 -4.96
N GLY A 112 -22.61 -16.06 -6.11
CA GLY A 112 -23.24 -15.71 -7.38
C GLY A 112 -23.27 -16.91 -8.32
#